data_AF-A0ABD5NIA4-F1
#
_entry.id   AF-A0ABD5NIA4-F1
#
_cell.length_a   1.000
_cell.length_b   1.000
_cell.length_c   1.000
_cell.angle_alpha   90.00
_cell.angle_beta   90.00
_cell.angle_gamma   90.00
#
_symmetry.space_group_name_H-M   'P 1'
#
loop_
_entity.id
_entity.type
_entity.pdbx_description
1 polymer ?
#
loop_
_entity_poly.entity_id
_entity_poly.type
_entity_poly.pdbx_seq_one_letter_code
_entity_poly.pdbx_strand_id
1 'polypeptide(L)'
;MDVRGQSETIGLVLLLAISVIGVAVVVAAAGTALDSAEHAASVERAEQSLSVFDARAAMVALGRSDGQSVSLSGASGGSYEVRPDAGRMTLVREDENGTQIGDPIVNATLGSVVYENGDATVAYQGGGVWQSPGEGQGSTLVSPPEFNYQGATLTLPLIRVTGGESSAAGAPRARVSQADVRNAKFPTENRSNPLSGGTVVVRVHSEYYRGWAQYFRQRTAGNVSVYPDEKRVDLELIARGSGGLYSLDETPIELRGLSDGQPIRELSFTMYPNKASSFNDLHWALVADDGGSDRFEVEIDGGNPCKGKQPLVSVTYDNGSAVHEWENTSAWATSGSSFTYACGGKNGKEPTLFFDLTGETNVTYQGGTSPLANDSVGYVVNNYLAEMGPNVELEVTSKGKNRPPGNSASTDLDASTVDVQYNSSGARVVTFLHVTENAVNVSVT
;
A
#
# COMPACT_ATOMS: atom_id res chain seq x y z
N MET A 1 -9.75 89.40 40.05
CA MET A 1 -10.64 88.74 39.06
C MET A 1 -9.73 87.99 38.14
N ASP A 2 -9.56 86.67 38.28
CA ASP A 2 -8.89 85.81 37.27
C ASP A 2 -8.86 84.36 37.76
N VAL A 3 -9.96 83.61 37.60
CA VAL A 3 -9.89 82.14 37.62
C VAL A 3 -10.99 81.43 36.80
N ARG A 4 -11.85 82.15 36.07
CA ARG A 4 -13.00 81.53 35.37
C ARG A 4 -12.79 81.24 33.88
N GLY A 5 -11.73 81.75 33.25
CA GLY A 5 -11.43 81.52 31.84
C GLY A 5 -10.55 80.29 31.53
N GLN A 6 -9.89 79.68 32.52
CA GLN A 6 -8.97 78.55 32.28
C GLN A 6 -9.67 77.17 32.22
N SER A 7 -10.82 77.00 32.87
CA SER A 7 -11.50 75.69 32.94
C SER A 7 -12.07 75.27 31.57
N GLU A 8 -12.51 76.22 30.75
CA GLU A 8 -13.03 75.96 29.40
C GLU A 8 -11.91 75.54 28.44
N THR A 9 -10.75 76.22 28.50
CA THR A 9 -9.58 75.88 27.69
C THR A 9 -8.96 74.54 28.09
N ILE A 10 -8.92 74.23 29.39
CA ILE A 10 -8.42 72.93 29.88
C ILE A 10 -9.36 71.79 29.47
N GLY A 11 -10.68 72.00 29.53
CA GLY A 11 -11.66 71.01 29.07
C GLY A 11 -11.55 70.70 27.57
N LEU A 12 -11.38 71.72 26.73
CA LEU A 12 -11.15 71.55 25.29
C LEU A 12 -9.85 70.80 25.01
N VAL A 13 -8.75 71.18 25.65
CA VAL A 13 -7.45 70.51 25.48
C VAL A 13 -7.51 69.05 25.92
N LEU A 14 -8.19 68.74 27.03
CA LEU A 14 -8.38 67.36 27.49
C LEU A 14 -9.23 66.53 26.53
N LEU A 15 -10.33 67.06 26.01
CA LEU A 15 -11.15 66.37 25.01
C LEU A 15 -10.35 66.09 23.72
N LEU A 16 -9.55 67.07 23.29
CA LEU A 16 -8.72 66.93 22.10
C LEU A 16 -7.61 65.90 22.33
N ALA A 17 -6.94 65.93 23.47
CA ALA A 17 -5.95 64.93 23.86
C ALA A 17 -6.55 63.51 23.93
N ILE A 18 -7.72 63.34 24.55
CA ILE A 18 -8.41 62.05 24.64
C ILE A 18 -8.84 61.56 23.25
N SER A 19 -9.33 62.46 22.39
CA SER A 19 -9.72 62.10 21.01
C SER A 19 -8.53 61.63 20.18
N VAL A 20 -7.39 62.32 20.29
CA VAL A 20 -6.16 61.97 19.58
C VAL A 20 -5.61 60.64 20.09
N ILE A 21 -5.62 60.43 21.42
CA ILE A 21 -5.24 59.15 22.02
C ILE A 21 -6.17 58.02 21.55
N GLY A 22 -7.49 58.26 21.55
CA GLY A 22 -8.48 57.28 21.10
C GLY A 22 -8.28 56.88 19.63
N VAL A 23 -8.09 57.86 18.74
CA VAL A 23 -7.81 57.61 17.31
C VAL A 23 -6.48 56.87 17.15
N ALA A 24 -5.43 57.25 17.89
CA ALA A 24 -4.13 56.57 17.81
C ALA A 24 -4.22 55.10 18.20
N VAL A 25 -4.96 54.77 19.26
CA VAL A 25 -5.19 53.38 19.70
C VAL A 25 -5.95 52.59 18.64
N VAL A 26 -7.01 53.16 18.06
CA VAL A 26 -7.79 52.50 17.00
C VAL A 26 -6.96 52.26 15.75
N VAL A 27 -6.18 53.26 15.30
CA VAL A 27 -5.30 53.14 14.12
C VAL A 27 -4.23 52.07 14.35
N ALA A 28 -3.62 52.04 15.54
CA ALA A 28 -2.64 51.01 15.88
C ALA A 28 -3.24 49.59 15.83
N ALA A 29 -4.44 49.39 16.38
CA ALA A 29 -5.14 48.11 16.35
C ALA A 29 -5.67 47.74 14.95
N ALA A 30 -6.12 48.71 14.17
CA ALA A 30 -6.57 48.50 12.80
C ALA A 30 -5.40 48.14 11.87
N GLY A 31 -4.22 48.71 12.10
CA GLY A 31 -3.01 48.40 11.33
C GLY A 31 -2.62 46.93 11.45
N THR A 32 -2.59 46.37 12.66
CA THR A 32 -2.24 44.95 12.86
C THR A 32 -3.29 43.99 12.33
N ALA A 33 -4.58 44.35 12.43
CA ALA A 33 -5.67 43.57 11.86
C ALA A 33 -5.63 43.56 10.33
N LEU A 34 -5.33 44.70 9.70
CA LEU A 34 -5.22 44.82 8.25
C LEU A 34 -4.02 44.03 7.72
N ASP A 35 -2.87 44.15 8.37
CA ASP A 35 -1.65 43.40 8.04
C ASP A 35 -1.87 41.88 8.09
N SER A 36 -2.53 41.41 9.16
CA SER A 36 -2.91 39.99 9.29
C SER A 36 -3.87 39.54 8.18
N ALA A 37 -4.83 40.37 7.80
CA ALA A 37 -5.77 40.08 6.71
C ALA A 37 -5.07 40.08 5.33
N GLU A 38 -4.12 40.99 5.11
CA GLU A 38 -3.30 41.03 3.89
C GLU A 38 -2.39 39.81 3.78
N HIS A 39 -1.77 39.37 4.89
CA HIS A 39 -0.99 38.14 4.96
C HIS A 39 -1.83 36.91 4.60
N ALA A 40 -2.98 36.72 5.26
CA ALA A 40 -3.88 35.60 4.98
C ALA A 40 -4.37 35.59 3.52
N ALA A 41 -4.80 36.75 3.01
CA ALA A 41 -5.24 36.88 1.62
C ALA A 41 -4.11 36.63 0.60
N SER A 42 -2.85 36.84 1.00
CA SER A 42 -1.69 36.58 0.14
C SER A 42 -1.33 35.11 0.08
N VAL A 43 -1.44 34.40 1.21
CA VAL A 43 -1.28 32.94 1.28
C VAL A 43 -2.37 32.25 0.45
N GLU A 44 -3.64 32.64 0.59
CA GLU A 44 -4.75 32.05 -0.18
C GLU A 44 -4.59 32.27 -1.70
N ARG A 45 -4.12 33.46 -2.12
CA ARG A 45 -3.80 33.72 -3.53
C ARG A 45 -2.63 32.88 -4.02
N ALA A 46 -1.62 32.66 -3.19
CA ALA A 46 -0.49 31.79 -3.52
C ALA A 46 -0.95 30.33 -3.71
N GLU A 47 -1.81 29.82 -2.83
CA GLU A 47 -2.44 28.49 -2.95
C GLU A 47 -3.16 28.30 -4.29
N GLN A 48 -3.98 29.27 -4.68
CA GLN A 48 -4.67 29.25 -5.97
C GLN A 48 -3.68 29.28 -7.14
N SER A 49 -2.67 30.16 -7.07
CA SER A 49 -1.68 30.29 -8.16
C SER A 49 -0.80 29.05 -8.30
N LEU A 50 -0.43 28.41 -7.20
CA LEU A 50 0.36 27.18 -7.18
C LEU A 50 -0.48 25.97 -7.60
N SER A 51 -1.80 25.97 -7.35
CA SER A 51 -2.71 24.95 -7.90
C SER A 51 -2.86 25.10 -9.42
N VAL A 52 -2.90 26.32 -9.95
CA VAL A 52 -2.84 26.55 -11.41
C VAL A 52 -1.48 26.15 -11.97
N PHE A 53 -0.40 26.43 -11.24
CA PHE A 53 0.94 25.99 -11.59
C PHE A 53 1.05 24.47 -11.69
N ASP A 54 0.52 23.74 -10.70
CA ASP A 54 0.42 22.28 -10.69
C ASP A 54 -0.23 21.74 -11.96
N ALA A 55 -1.44 22.19 -12.29
CA ALA A 55 -2.15 21.76 -13.50
C ALA A 55 -1.34 22.03 -14.79
N ARG A 56 -0.57 23.12 -14.84
CA ARG A 56 0.27 23.50 -15.99
C ARG A 56 1.55 22.67 -16.04
N ALA A 57 2.16 22.40 -14.90
CA ALA A 57 3.31 21.54 -14.76
C ALA A 57 2.98 20.10 -15.16
N ALA A 58 1.82 19.58 -14.74
CA ALA A 58 1.32 18.27 -15.16
C ALA A 58 1.15 18.18 -16.69
N MET A 59 0.60 19.20 -17.36
CA MET A 59 0.51 19.19 -18.83
C MET A 59 1.89 19.11 -19.51
N VAL A 60 2.90 19.78 -18.97
CA VAL A 60 4.27 19.69 -19.49
C VAL A 60 4.88 18.33 -19.16
N ALA A 61 4.85 17.92 -17.89
CA ALA A 61 5.41 16.66 -17.41
C ALA A 61 4.82 15.44 -18.11
N LEU A 62 3.52 15.47 -18.45
CA LEU A 62 2.81 14.39 -19.15
C LEU A 62 2.81 14.53 -20.68
N GLY A 63 3.46 15.57 -21.22
CA GLY A 63 3.78 15.66 -22.66
C GLY A 63 2.63 16.16 -23.52
N ARG A 64 1.70 16.87 -22.91
CA ARG A 64 0.63 17.59 -23.61
C ARG A 64 1.09 18.96 -24.11
N SER A 65 2.26 19.44 -23.69
CA SER A 65 2.84 20.72 -24.07
C SER A 65 4.36 20.75 -23.82
N ASP A 66 5.13 21.44 -24.67
CA ASP A 66 6.60 21.56 -24.51
C ASP A 66 7.00 22.60 -23.45
N GLY A 67 6.12 23.57 -23.19
CA GLY A 67 6.27 24.52 -22.08
C GLY A 67 4.99 25.28 -21.77
N GLN A 68 4.92 25.84 -20.56
CA GLN A 68 3.81 26.63 -20.06
C GLN A 68 4.35 27.83 -19.27
N SER A 69 3.51 28.83 -19.02
CA SER A 69 3.84 29.94 -18.13
C SER A 69 2.65 30.29 -17.27
N VAL A 70 2.93 30.65 -16.02
CA VAL A 70 1.91 30.96 -15.02
C VAL A 70 2.29 32.26 -14.33
N SER A 71 1.35 33.18 -14.22
CA SER A 71 1.49 34.36 -13.39
C SER A 71 1.27 33.96 -11.94
N LEU A 72 2.34 34.02 -11.16
CA LEU A 72 2.29 33.77 -9.73
C LEU A 72 1.82 35.05 -9.05
N SER A 73 0.82 34.93 -8.18
CA SER A 73 0.21 36.08 -7.51
C SER A 73 0.61 36.08 -6.04
N GLY A 74 0.95 37.24 -5.50
CA GLY A 74 1.26 37.46 -4.09
C GLY A 74 1.19 38.96 -3.85
N ALA A 75 0.70 39.42 -2.69
CA ALA A 75 0.80 40.85 -2.37
C ALA A 75 2.27 41.25 -2.16
N SER A 76 2.50 42.56 -2.11
CA SER A 76 3.74 43.13 -1.58
C SER A 76 4.11 42.46 -0.26
N GLY A 77 5.28 41.83 -0.18
CA GLY A 77 5.81 41.22 1.04
C GLY A 77 6.18 39.74 0.94
N GLY A 78 5.68 39.02 -0.06
CA GLY A 78 6.04 37.61 -0.31
C GLY A 78 7.05 37.41 -1.44
N SER A 79 7.71 36.26 -1.46
CA SER A 79 8.61 35.83 -2.54
C SER A 79 8.36 34.40 -2.97
N TYR A 80 8.67 34.12 -4.23
CA TYR A 80 8.69 32.77 -4.79
C TYR A 80 10.12 32.31 -5.01
N GLU A 81 10.39 31.03 -4.76
CA GLU A 81 11.68 30.39 -4.92
C GLU A 81 11.53 29.00 -5.56
N VAL A 82 12.42 28.66 -6.49
CA VAL A 82 12.59 27.30 -7.01
C VAL A 82 13.74 26.62 -6.28
N ARG A 83 13.44 25.52 -5.59
CA ARG A 83 14.42 24.70 -4.84
C ARG A 83 14.53 23.33 -5.50
N PRO A 84 15.57 23.03 -6.30
CA PRO A 84 15.65 21.78 -7.06
C PRO A 84 15.96 20.54 -6.20
N ASP A 85 16.46 20.73 -4.97
CA ASP A 85 16.80 19.66 -4.02
C ASP A 85 16.10 19.89 -2.67
N ALA A 86 14.78 19.68 -2.66
CA ALA A 86 13.90 19.97 -1.52
C ALA A 86 13.29 18.71 -0.87
N GLY A 87 13.82 17.54 -1.21
CA GLY A 87 13.33 16.26 -0.69
C GLY A 87 13.68 15.08 -1.57
N ARG A 88 13.18 13.91 -1.21
CA ARG A 88 13.41 12.66 -1.94
C ARG A 88 12.20 11.74 -1.84
N MET A 89 11.85 11.10 -2.96
CA MET A 89 10.91 9.99 -3.00
C MET A 89 11.63 8.72 -3.41
N THR A 90 11.48 7.67 -2.62
CA THR A 90 11.95 6.33 -2.92
C THR A 90 10.78 5.37 -2.98
N LEU A 91 10.74 4.53 -4.00
CA LEU A 91 9.79 3.43 -4.12
C LEU A 91 10.60 2.13 -4.15
N VAL A 92 10.39 1.29 -3.15
CA VAL A 92 11.11 0.03 -2.99
C VAL A 92 10.14 -1.13 -2.82
N ARG A 93 10.63 -2.34 -3.03
CA ARG A 93 10.00 -3.55 -2.52
C ARG A 93 10.77 -4.07 -1.34
N GLU A 94 10.07 -4.59 -0.35
CA GLU A 94 10.63 -5.24 0.82
C GLU A 94 10.04 -6.65 0.96
N ASP A 95 10.81 -7.58 1.53
CA ASP A 95 10.33 -8.89 1.95
C ASP A 95 9.58 -8.80 3.28
N GLU A 96 9.12 -9.94 3.79
CA GLU A 96 8.38 -10.02 5.07
C GLU A 96 9.19 -9.53 6.28
N ASN A 97 10.52 -9.54 6.19
CA ASN A 97 11.41 -9.07 7.24
C ASN A 97 11.74 -7.57 7.12
N GLY A 98 11.13 -6.86 6.16
CA GLY A 98 11.43 -5.46 5.85
C GLY A 98 12.76 -5.28 5.11
N THR A 99 13.31 -6.34 4.51
CA THR A 99 14.57 -6.26 3.75
C THR A 99 14.26 -5.91 2.30
N GLN A 100 14.96 -4.92 1.76
CA GLN A 100 14.75 -4.48 0.38
C GLN A 100 15.05 -5.60 -0.65
N ILE A 101 14.13 -5.85 -1.57
CA ILE A 101 14.24 -6.81 -2.67
C ILE A 101 14.70 -6.10 -3.95
N GLY A 102 15.98 -6.29 -4.32
CA GLY A 102 16.58 -5.72 -5.52
C GLY A 102 16.81 -4.20 -5.42
N ASP A 103 17.03 -3.54 -6.56
CA ASP A 103 17.21 -2.09 -6.62
C ASP A 103 15.90 -1.30 -6.41
N PRO A 104 15.96 -0.03 -5.92
CA PRO A 104 14.77 0.81 -5.82
C PRO A 104 14.11 1.04 -7.19
N ILE A 105 12.80 0.84 -7.25
CA ILE A 105 11.98 1.11 -8.44
C ILE A 105 12.05 2.60 -8.80
N VAL A 106 12.00 3.45 -7.77
CA VAL A 106 12.21 4.90 -7.86
C VAL A 106 13.19 5.31 -6.79
N ASN A 107 14.14 6.16 -7.16
CA ASN A 107 14.96 6.91 -6.22
C ASN A 107 15.22 8.29 -6.82
N ALA A 108 14.38 9.26 -6.45
CA ALA A 108 14.29 10.54 -7.12
C ALA A 108 14.33 11.71 -6.13
N THR A 109 15.19 12.69 -6.42
CA THR A 109 15.17 13.99 -5.76
C THR A 109 13.90 14.76 -6.14
N LEU A 110 13.22 15.32 -5.14
CA LEU A 110 12.07 16.19 -5.30
C LEU A 110 12.49 17.64 -5.21
N GLY A 111 12.31 18.40 -6.28
CA GLY A 111 12.35 19.86 -6.20
C GLY A 111 10.99 20.44 -5.81
N SER A 112 10.99 21.70 -5.37
CA SER A 112 9.78 22.46 -5.05
C SER A 112 9.79 23.86 -5.66
N VAL A 113 8.58 24.44 -5.78
CA VAL A 113 8.36 25.87 -5.97
C VAL A 113 7.65 26.39 -4.73
N VAL A 114 8.30 27.27 -3.98
CA VAL A 114 7.87 27.71 -2.65
C VAL A 114 7.49 29.18 -2.71
N TYR A 115 6.32 29.52 -2.19
CA TYR A 115 5.94 30.86 -1.80
C TYR A 115 6.17 31.03 -0.30
N GLU A 116 6.83 32.11 0.10
CA GLU A 116 7.09 32.45 1.50
C GLU A 116 6.58 33.85 1.80
N ASN A 117 5.88 33.99 2.92
CA ASN A 117 5.43 35.29 3.45
C ASN A 117 5.34 35.21 4.99
N GLY A 118 6.36 35.73 5.68
CA GLY A 118 6.53 35.52 7.11
C GLY A 118 6.80 34.05 7.43
N ASP A 119 6.09 33.51 8.42
CA ASP A 119 6.22 32.09 8.81
C ASP A 119 5.41 31.15 7.90
N ALA A 120 4.44 31.67 7.15
CA ALA A 120 3.58 30.87 6.29
C ALA A 120 4.27 30.58 4.95
N THR A 121 4.22 29.30 4.54
CA THR A 121 4.75 28.84 3.26
C THR A 121 3.70 28.04 2.50
N VAL A 122 3.71 28.16 1.18
CA VAL A 122 2.91 27.34 0.27
C VAL A 122 3.84 26.76 -0.77
N ALA A 123 3.85 25.45 -0.95
CA ALA A 123 4.82 24.79 -1.82
C ALA A 123 4.19 23.79 -2.75
N TYR A 124 4.57 23.88 -4.03
CA TYR A 124 4.37 22.81 -4.98
C TYR A 124 5.54 21.82 -4.89
N GLN A 125 5.27 20.54 -4.65
CA GLN A 125 6.28 19.47 -4.66
C GLN A 125 5.64 18.13 -5.03
N GLY A 126 6.29 17.38 -5.94
CA GLY A 126 5.87 16.01 -6.29
C GLY A 126 4.49 15.91 -6.94
N GLY A 127 4.00 17.01 -7.55
CA GLY A 127 2.65 17.11 -8.10
C GLY A 127 1.58 17.57 -7.10
N GLY A 128 1.91 17.74 -5.82
CA GLY A 128 0.98 18.25 -4.81
C GLY A 128 1.28 19.69 -4.42
N VAL A 129 0.28 20.40 -3.88
CA VAL A 129 0.44 21.71 -3.24
C VAL A 129 0.16 21.58 -1.75
N TRP A 130 1.11 22.07 -0.95
CA TRP A 130 1.15 21.93 0.50
C TRP A 130 1.20 23.31 1.15
N GLN A 131 0.40 23.54 2.19
CA GLN A 131 0.49 24.73 3.02
C GLN A 131 1.19 24.36 4.33
N SER A 132 2.13 25.18 4.79
CA SER A 132 2.72 25.08 6.12
C SER A 132 2.57 26.42 6.84
N PRO A 133 1.79 26.50 7.93
CA PRO A 133 1.51 27.77 8.60
C PRO A 133 2.67 28.27 9.49
N GLY A 134 3.76 27.50 9.64
CA GLY A 134 4.95 27.90 10.40
C GLY A 134 5.85 26.71 10.76
N GLU A 135 7.05 26.97 11.26
CA GLU A 135 7.91 25.90 11.80
C GLU A 135 7.20 25.14 12.94
N GLY A 136 7.23 23.81 12.86
CA GLY A 136 6.61 22.93 13.85
C GLY A 136 5.08 22.81 13.76
N GLN A 137 4.41 23.68 13.00
CA GLN A 137 2.99 23.53 12.67
C GLN A 137 2.88 22.64 11.43
N GLY A 138 2.19 21.50 11.54
CA GLY A 138 2.21 20.50 10.47
C GLY A 138 1.64 21.02 9.15
N SER A 139 2.21 20.55 8.04
CA SER A 139 1.72 20.87 6.70
C SER A 139 0.38 20.21 6.39
N THR A 140 -0.45 20.90 5.61
CA THR A 140 -1.76 20.47 5.16
C THR A 140 -1.84 20.43 3.63
N LEU A 141 -2.76 19.61 3.12
CA LEU A 141 -2.99 19.46 1.68
C LEU A 141 -3.85 20.60 1.13
N VAL A 142 -3.39 21.23 0.04
CA VAL A 142 -4.15 22.22 -0.75
C VAL A 142 -4.62 21.60 -2.07
N SER A 143 -3.69 21.05 -2.86
CA SER A 143 -3.98 20.35 -4.12
C SER A 143 -3.34 18.95 -4.10
N PRO A 144 -4.10 17.87 -4.39
CA PRO A 144 -3.59 16.51 -4.35
C PRO A 144 -2.58 16.22 -5.47
N PRO A 145 -1.49 15.48 -5.19
CA PRO A 145 -0.67 14.90 -6.25
C PRO A 145 -1.45 13.87 -7.07
N GLU A 146 -0.97 13.62 -8.29
CA GLU A 146 -1.50 12.61 -9.20
C GLU A 146 -1.19 11.15 -8.77
N PHE A 147 -1.21 10.87 -7.47
CA PHE A 147 -1.07 9.53 -6.92
C PHE A 147 -2.46 8.85 -6.87
N ASN A 148 -2.57 7.62 -7.35
CA ASN A 148 -3.84 6.89 -7.26
C ASN A 148 -3.64 5.42 -6.93
N TYR A 149 -4.44 4.90 -6.01
CA TYR A 149 -4.51 3.49 -5.69
C TYR A 149 -5.94 3.00 -5.91
N GLN A 150 -6.14 2.15 -6.92
CA GLN A 150 -7.46 1.63 -7.26
C GLN A 150 -7.34 0.21 -7.83
N GLY A 151 -8.19 -0.70 -7.35
CA GLY A 151 -8.31 -2.05 -7.92
C GLY A 151 -6.98 -2.80 -7.96
N ALA A 152 -6.23 -2.76 -6.86
CA ALA A 152 -4.89 -3.33 -6.74
C ALA A 152 -3.83 -2.70 -7.66
N THR A 153 -4.08 -1.54 -8.25
CA THR A 153 -3.09 -0.84 -9.10
C THR A 153 -2.65 0.45 -8.42
N LEU A 154 -1.35 0.60 -8.18
CA LEU A 154 -0.76 1.88 -7.82
C LEU A 154 -0.32 2.60 -9.10
N THR A 155 -0.87 3.79 -9.33
CA THR A 155 -0.46 4.69 -10.40
C THR A 155 0.28 5.89 -9.79
N LEU A 156 1.54 6.08 -10.19
CA LEU A 156 2.44 7.11 -9.69
C LEU A 156 3.18 7.81 -10.84
N PRO A 157 2.59 8.85 -11.45
CA PRO A 157 3.28 9.81 -12.29
C PRO A 157 4.03 10.82 -11.41
N LEU A 158 5.24 10.46 -11.00
CA LEU A 158 6.08 11.36 -10.21
C LEU A 158 6.53 12.56 -11.07
N ILE A 159 6.14 13.76 -10.66
CA ILE A 159 6.59 15.02 -11.27
C ILE A 159 7.71 15.63 -10.42
N ARG A 160 8.88 15.82 -11.03
CA ARG A 160 10.05 16.44 -10.41
C ARG A 160 10.26 17.85 -10.93
N VAL A 161 10.33 18.82 -10.03
CA VAL A 161 10.83 20.16 -10.35
C VAL A 161 12.36 20.09 -10.44
N THR A 162 12.89 20.57 -11.55
CA THR A 162 14.32 20.65 -11.84
C THR A 162 14.64 22.05 -12.39
N GLY A 163 15.91 22.31 -12.67
CA GLY A 163 16.38 23.62 -13.11
C GLY A 163 17.36 24.22 -12.12
N GLY A 164 17.74 25.47 -12.36
CA GLY A 164 18.55 26.25 -11.43
C GLY A 164 17.68 26.88 -10.34
N GLU A 165 18.29 27.16 -9.19
CA GLU A 165 17.67 28.01 -8.17
C GLU A 165 17.33 29.37 -8.78
N SER A 166 16.11 29.83 -8.53
CA SER A 166 15.64 31.16 -8.95
C SER A 166 14.66 31.69 -7.94
N SER A 167 14.69 33.00 -7.70
CA SER A 167 13.78 33.66 -6.77
C SER A 167 13.31 34.99 -7.31
N ALA A 168 12.07 35.36 -6.98
CA ALA A 168 11.50 36.65 -7.34
C ALA A 168 10.44 37.09 -6.33
N ALA A 169 10.41 38.39 -6.02
CA ALA A 169 9.47 38.98 -5.08
C ALA A 169 8.16 39.42 -5.76
N GLY A 170 7.07 39.45 -4.99
CA GLY A 170 5.77 39.97 -5.43
C GLY A 170 5.02 39.01 -6.35
N ALA A 171 4.75 39.44 -7.59
CA ALA A 171 3.92 38.71 -8.55
C ALA A 171 4.69 38.31 -9.82
N PRO A 172 5.67 37.39 -9.70
CA PRO A 172 6.52 37.00 -10.82
C PRO A 172 5.81 36.08 -11.82
N ARG A 173 6.48 35.77 -12.93
CA ARG A 173 6.03 34.74 -13.87
C ARG A 173 6.88 33.49 -13.72
N ALA A 174 6.24 32.36 -13.45
CA ALA A 174 6.88 31.05 -13.54
C ALA A 174 6.83 30.54 -14.98
N ARG A 175 7.95 30.01 -15.46
CA ARG A 175 8.04 29.28 -16.73
C ARG A 175 8.33 27.82 -16.43
N VAL A 176 7.56 26.93 -17.07
CA VAL A 176 7.74 25.48 -17.00
C VAL A 176 8.08 24.99 -18.39
N SER A 177 9.10 24.16 -18.51
CA SER A 177 9.51 23.55 -19.78
C SER A 177 9.85 22.08 -19.58
N GLN A 178 9.72 21.30 -20.63
CA GLN A 178 10.07 19.89 -20.59
C GLN A 178 11.55 19.71 -20.25
N ALA A 179 11.85 18.73 -19.39
CA ALA A 179 13.19 18.20 -19.21
C ALA A 179 13.30 16.81 -19.86
N ASP A 180 14.53 16.33 -20.09
CA ASP A 180 14.79 15.09 -20.84
C ASP A 180 14.40 13.80 -20.10
N VAL A 181 13.85 13.88 -18.89
CA VAL A 181 13.48 12.71 -18.08
C VAL A 181 11.99 12.42 -18.21
N ARG A 182 11.66 11.35 -18.94
CA ARG A 182 10.35 10.67 -18.98
C ARG A 182 10.56 9.18 -19.05
N ASN A 183 10.55 8.52 -17.90
CA ASN A 183 10.88 7.11 -17.83
C ASN A 183 9.76 6.33 -17.15
N ALA A 184 9.21 5.36 -17.86
CA ALA A 184 8.42 4.31 -17.23
C ALA A 184 9.34 3.49 -16.32
N LYS A 185 8.91 3.29 -15.08
CA LYS A 185 9.61 2.47 -14.09
C LYS A 185 8.86 1.17 -13.93
N PHE A 186 9.62 0.08 -13.91
CA PHE A 186 9.07 -1.25 -13.76
C PHE A 186 9.55 -1.85 -12.46
N PRO A 187 8.74 -2.69 -11.80
CA PRO A 187 9.09 -3.21 -10.50
C PRO A 187 10.21 -4.25 -10.53
N THR A 188 10.40 -4.95 -11.64
CA THR A 188 11.44 -5.96 -11.81
C THR A 188 12.32 -5.62 -13.02
N GLU A 189 13.54 -6.16 -13.03
CA GLU A 189 14.49 -5.99 -14.14
C GLU A 189 13.92 -6.53 -15.46
N ASN A 190 13.18 -7.65 -15.42
CA ASN A 190 12.51 -8.24 -16.58
C ASN A 190 11.20 -7.52 -16.97
N ARG A 191 10.86 -6.39 -16.33
CA ARG A 191 9.65 -5.59 -16.57
C ARG A 191 8.33 -6.32 -16.34
N SER A 192 8.33 -7.35 -15.49
CA SER A 192 7.12 -8.05 -15.05
C SER A 192 6.19 -7.10 -14.32
N ASN A 193 4.90 -7.21 -14.59
CA ASN A 193 3.83 -6.49 -13.92
C ASN A 193 2.55 -7.31 -14.18
N PRO A 194 2.22 -8.24 -13.28
CA PRO A 194 2.05 -8.00 -11.85
C PRO A 194 3.30 -8.21 -10.97
N LEU A 195 3.21 -7.69 -9.75
CA LEU A 195 4.10 -7.97 -8.62
C LEU A 195 3.87 -9.38 -8.07
N SER A 196 4.92 -9.99 -7.53
CA SER A 196 4.92 -11.28 -6.86
C SER A 196 5.42 -11.12 -5.42
N GLY A 197 4.51 -11.14 -4.45
CA GLY A 197 4.84 -11.12 -3.01
C GLY A 197 5.57 -9.86 -2.52
N GLY A 198 5.81 -9.82 -1.21
CA GLY A 198 6.48 -8.72 -0.50
C GLY A 198 5.58 -7.50 -0.26
N THR A 199 6.20 -6.39 0.12
CA THR A 199 5.54 -5.11 0.38
C THR A 199 6.14 -4.02 -0.50
N VAL A 200 5.31 -3.18 -1.09
CA VAL A 200 5.74 -1.96 -1.78
C VAL A 200 5.74 -0.81 -0.79
N VAL A 201 6.88 -0.17 -0.61
CA VAL A 201 7.03 0.98 0.30
C VAL A 201 7.32 2.24 -0.50
N VAL A 202 6.40 3.20 -0.41
CA VAL A 202 6.60 4.57 -0.90
C VAL A 202 7.10 5.41 0.26
N ARG A 203 8.36 5.83 0.21
CA ARG A 203 9.01 6.64 1.24
C ARG A 203 9.28 8.04 0.73
N VAL A 204 8.85 9.04 1.49
CA VAL A 204 8.99 10.46 1.15
C VAL A 204 9.72 11.19 2.27
N HIS A 205 10.90 11.71 1.98
CA HIS A 205 11.61 12.67 2.82
C HIS A 205 11.31 14.09 2.32
N SER A 206 10.68 14.91 3.16
CA SER A 206 10.25 16.25 2.77
C SER A 206 9.88 17.08 4.00
N GLU A 207 10.07 18.40 3.94
CA GLU A 207 9.49 19.35 4.90
C GLU A 207 7.94 19.21 4.99
N TYR A 208 7.31 18.74 3.92
CA TYR A 208 5.86 18.56 3.81
C TYR A 208 5.38 17.14 4.19
N TYR A 209 6.19 16.34 4.90
CA TYR A 209 5.88 14.93 5.21
C TYR A 209 4.53 14.71 5.93
N ARG A 210 4.06 15.69 6.72
CA ARG A 210 2.76 15.63 7.41
C ARG A 210 1.60 15.77 6.44
N GLY A 211 1.71 16.66 5.46
CA GLY A 211 0.76 16.77 4.35
C GLY A 211 0.71 15.48 3.53
N TRP A 212 1.87 14.93 3.17
CA TRP A 212 1.96 13.63 2.50
C TRP A 212 1.30 12.50 3.30
N ALA A 213 1.53 12.44 4.62
CA ALA A 213 0.91 11.46 5.49
C ALA A 213 -0.62 11.59 5.54
N GLN A 214 -1.14 12.82 5.63
CA GLN A 214 -2.58 13.08 5.58
C GLN A 214 -3.17 12.61 4.24
N TYR A 215 -2.50 12.94 3.13
CA TYR A 215 -2.92 12.54 1.80
C TYR A 215 -2.97 11.01 1.65
N PHE A 216 -1.91 10.29 2.03
CA PHE A 216 -1.88 8.83 1.94
C PHE A 216 -3.01 8.18 2.75
N ARG A 217 -3.22 8.62 4.00
CA ARG A 217 -4.31 8.10 4.84
C ARG A 217 -5.71 8.32 4.26
N GLN A 218 -5.90 9.39 3.48
CA GLN A 218 -7.20 9.70 2.87
C GLN A 218 -7.43 9.00 1.53
N ARG A 219 -6.36 8.67 0.80
CA ARG A 219 -6.44 8.22 -0.61
C ARG A 219 -6.03 6.78 -0.81
N THR A 220 -5.44 6.14 0.19
CA THR A 220 -5.01 4.74 0.13
C THR A 220 -5.54 3.97 1.32
N ALA A 221 -5.58 2.65 1.16
CA ALA A 221 -5.89 1.71 2.24
C ALA A 221 -4.61 1.10 2.86
N GLY A 222 -3.44 1.64 2.51
CA GLY A 222 -2.15 1.14 3.02
C GLY A 222 -1.85 1.64 4.43
N ASN A 223 -0.86 1.01 5.05
CA ASN A 223 -0.36 1.45 6.35
C ASN A 223 0.54 2.69 6.18
N VAL A 224 0.38 3.69 7.07
CA VAL A 224 1.10 4.97 6.96
C VAL A 224 1.86 5.27 8.24
N SER A 225 3.18 5.13 8.16
CA SER A 225 4.13 5.37 9.24
C SER A 225 4.78 6.75 9.09
N VAL A 226 4.90 7.50 10.19
CA VAL A 226 5.45 8.86 10.17
C VAL A 226 6.65 8.95 11.11
N TYR A 227 7.74 9.51 10.62
CA TYR A 227 9.01 9.65 11.33
C TYR A 227 9.41 11.14 11.40
N PRO A 228 9.00 11.85 12.47
CA PRO A 228 9.20 13.30 12.57
C PRO A 228 10.67 13.73 12.56
N ASP A 229 11.56 12.99 13.22
CA ASP A 229 12.98 13.33 13.35
C ASP A 229 13.73 13.26 12.00
N GLU A 230 13.23 12.44 11.08
CA GLU A 230 13.77 12.27 9.73
C GLU A 230 13.01 13.09 8.67
N LYS A 231 11.95 13.81 9.09
CA LYS A 231 10.97 14.47 8.21
C LYS A 231 10.49 13.52 7.10
N ARG A 232 10.12 12.30 7.50
CA ARG A 232 9.82 11.18 6.60
C ARG A 232 8.43 10.62 6.84
N VAL A 233 7.78 10.18 5.75
CA VAL A 233 6.59 9.35 5.78
C VAL A 233 6.77 8.13 4.88
N ASP A 234 6.34 6.98 5.37
CA ASP A 234 6.32 5.72 4.63
C ASP A 234 4.86 5.27 4.45
N LEU A 235 4.50 4.95 3.21
CA LEU A 235 3.26 4.25 2.86
C LEU A 235 3.60 2.83 2.43
N GLU A 236 3.08 1.86 3.17
CA GLU A 236 3.25 0.43 2.92
C GLU A 236 1.99 -0.11 2.24
N LEU A 237 2.19 -0.76 1.09
CA LEU A 237 1.16 -1.45 0.33
C LEU A 237 1.61 -2.91 0.15
N ILE A 238 0.88 -3.84 0.76
CA ILE A 238 1.18 -5.27 0.66
C ILE A 238 1.02 -5.69 -0.79
N ALA A 239 2.04 -6.29 -1.40
CA ALA A 239 1.92 -6.82 -2.75
C ALA A 239 1.10 -8.12 -2.72
N ARG A 240 0.33 -8.37 -3.78
CA ARG A 240 -0.37 -9.65 -3.92
C ARG A 240 0.67 -10.78 -3.86
N GLY A 241 0.45 -11.76 -2.98
CA GLY A 241 1.25 -12.99 -2.95
C GLY A 241 1.23 -13.69 -4.31
N SER A 242 2.31 -14.34 -4.70
CA SER A 242 2.35 -15.08 -5.97
C SER A 242 1.46 -16.31 -5.85
N GLY A 243 0.31 -16.34 -6.54
CA GLY A 243 -0.24 -17.63 -6.95
C GLY A 243 0.74 -18.32 -7.92
N GLY A 244 0.63 -19.64 -8.08
CA GLY A 244 1.41 -20.40 -9.04
C GLY A 244 1.68 -21.83 -8.58
N LEU A 245 2.57 -22.50 -9.32
CA LEU A 245 3.04 -23.85 -9.04
C LEU A 245 4.27 -23.81 -8.15
N TYR A 246 4.20 -24.48 -7.01
CA TYR A 246 5.27 -24.63 -6.02
C TYR A 246 5.55 -26.11 -5.77
N SER A 247 6.79 -26.40 -5.38
CA SER A 247 7.11 -27.67 -4.74
C SER A 247 6.63 -27.67 -3.27
N LEU A 248 6.30 -28.84 -2.71
CA LEU A 248 5.78 -28.93 -1.33
C LEU A 248 6.86 -28.69 -0.26
N ASP A 249 8.13 -28.59 -0.64
CA ASP A 249 9.22 -28.15 0.24
C ASP A 249 9.37 -26.62 0.30
N GLU A 250 8.74 -25.87 -0.61
CA GLU A 250 8.78 -24.40 -0.69
C GLU A 250 7.72 -23.72 0.22
N THR A 251 6.98 -24.47 1.03
CA THR A 251 5.98 -23.91 1.98
C THR A 251 6.65 -23.31 3.23
N PRO A 252 6.10 -22.25 3.86
CA PRO A 252 4.73 -21.74 3.68
C PRO A 252 4.54 -20.94 2.38
N ILE A 253 3.36 -21.09 1.76
CA ILE A 253 2.95 -20.25 0.63
C ILE A 253 2.07 -19.13 1.16
N GLU A 254 2.47 -17.88 0.92
CA GLU A 254 1.72 -16.73 1.39
C GLU A 254 0.60 -16.32 0.44
N LEU A 255 -0.64 -16.41 0.92
CA LEU A 255 -1.79 -15.83 0.27
C LEU A 255 -2.07 -14.46 0.89
N ARG A 256 -1.96 -13.39 0.08
CA ARG A 256 -2.11 -12.00 0.55
C ARG A 256 -3.24 -11.29 -0.18
N GLY A 257 -4.07 -10.59 0.60
CA GLY A 257 -5.24 -9.89 0.15
C GLY A 257 -6.40 -10.75 -0.31
N LEU A 258 -6.63 -11.95 0.24
CA LEU A 258 -7.78 -12.80 -0.13
C LEU A 258 -9.09 -11.97 -0.18
N SER A 259 -9.89 -12.19 -1.22
CA SER A 259 -11.21 -11.53 -1.33
C SER A 259 -12.23 -12.15 -0.40
N ASP A 260 -13.21 -11.36 0.04
CA ASP A 260 -14.39 -11.90 0.71
C ASP A 260 -15.12 -12.86 -0.25
N GLY A 261 -15.54 -14.01 0.26
CA GLY A 261 -16.23 -15.04 -0.52
C GLY A 261 -15.31 -15.78 -1.49
N GLN A 262 -15.41 -17.12 -1.45
CA GLN A 262 -14.67 -18.10 -2.26
C GLN A 262 -13.45 -17.57 -3.05
N PRO A 263 -12.36 -17.18 -2.35
CA PRO A 263 -11.24 -16.50 -2.97
C PRO A 263 -10.33 -17.46 -3.73
N ILE A 264 -10.34 -18.76 -3.42
CA ILE A 264 -9.46 -19.76 -4.01
C ILE A 264 -10.05 -20.26 -5.33
N ARG A 265 -9.30 -20.06 -6.42
CA ARG A 265 -9.65 -20.46 -7.78
C ARG A 265 -9.09 -21.83 -8.15
N GLU A 266 -7.90 -22.14 -7.66
CA GLU A 266 -7.21 -23.41 -7.85
C GLU A 266 -6.42 -23.69 -6.58
N LEU A 267 -6.48 -24.92 -6.09
CA LEU A 267 -5.64 -25.40 -5.00
C LEU A 267 -5.48 -26.91 -5.19
N SER A 268 -4.67 -27.28 -6.17
CA SER A 268 -4.47 -28.68 -6.56
C SER A 268 -3.06 -29.16 -6.28
N PHE A 269 -2.96 -30.43 -5.96
CA PHE A 269 -1.75 -31.08 -5.50
C PHE A 269 -1.45 -32.30 -6.37
N THR A 270 -0.16 -32.50 -6.64
CA THR A 270 0.37 -33.77 -7.14
C THR A 270 1.38 -34.29 -6.12
N MET A 271 1.09 -35.42 -5.51
CA MET A 271 1.92 -36.03 -4.46
C MET A 271 2.57 -37.33 -4.92
N TYR A 272 3.88 -37.44 -4.67
CA TYR A 272 4.66 -38.65 -4.88
C TYR A 272 5.18 -39.21 -3.55
N PRO A 273 5.24 -40.53 -3.38
CA PRO A 273 5.76 -41.12 -2.16
C PRO A 273 7.30 -41.02 -2.13
N ASN A 274 7.88 -40.82 -0.95
CA ASN A 274 9.34 -40.69 -0.82
C ASN A 274 10.10 -41.99 -1.17
N LYS A 275 9.49 -43.13 -0.86
CA LYS A 275 10.03 -44.48 -1.11
C LYS A 275 8.97 -45.32 -1.84
N ALA A 276 9.34 -46.54 -2.25
CA ALA A 276 8.40 -47.55 -2.74
C ALA A 276 7.30 -47.95 -1.72
N SER A 277 7.30 -47.38 -0.52
CA SER A 277 6.32 -47.61 0.56
C SER A 277 4.89 -47.18 0.21
N SER A 278 4.66 -46.56 -0.94
CA SER A 278 3.34 -46.43 -1.56
C SER A 278 2.28 -45.80 -0.65
N PHE A 279 2.65 -44.79 0.13
CA PHE A 279 1.78 -44.08 1.07
C PHE A 279 1.14 -44.92 2.20
N ASN A 280 1.56 -46.17 2.44
CA ASN A 280 0.91 -47.02 3.45
C ASN A 280 0.81 -46.39 4.86
N ASP A 281 1.80 -45.58 5.24
CA ASP A 281 1.84 -44.81 6.49
C ASP A 281 1.83 -43.29 6.20
N LEU A 282 1.08 -42.86 5.17
CA LEU A 282 0.87 -41.46 4.83
C LEU A 282 0.27 -40.72 6.02
N HIS A 283 0.81 -39.54 6.27
CA HIS A 283 0.29 -38.58 7.21
C HIS A 283 0.84 -37.26 6.72
N TRP A 284 -0.03 -36.53 6.05
CA TRP A 284 0.25 -35.27 5.37
C TRP A 284 -0.87 -34.31 5.70
N ALA A 285 -0.54 -33.05 5.92
CA ALA A 285 -1.55 -32.02 6.09
C ALA A 285 -1.14 -30.73 5.37
N LEU A 286 -2.14 -30.01 4.90
CA LEU A 286 -2.05 -28.59 4.59
C LEU A 286 -2.64 -27.83 5.77
N VAL A 287 -1.81 -27.01 6.41
CA VAL A 287 -2.22 -26.13 7.51
C VAL A 287 -2.27 -24.71 6.97
N ALA A 288 -3.38 -24.04 7.20
CA ALA A 288 -3.55 -22.62 6.95
C ALA A 288 -3.61 -21.89 8.30
N ASP A 289 -2.80 -20.84 8.43
CA ASP A 289 -2.67 -20.03 9.64
C ASP A 289 -2.72 -18.53 9.26
N ASP A 290 -3.45 -17.72 10.04
CA ASP A 290 -3.58 -16.27 9.85
C ASP A 290 -2.72 -15.44 10.83
N GLY A 291 -1.91 -16.11 11.66
CA GLY A 291 -1.14 -15.53 12.77
C GLY A 291 -1.97 -15.27 14.03
N GLY A 292 -3.26 -15.61 14.01
CA GLY A 292 -4.23 -15.41 15.07
C GLY A 292 -4.61 -16.70 15.82
N SER A 293 -5.89 -16.83 16.15
CA SER A 293 -6.46 -18.03 16.78
C SER A 293 -7.06 -19.00 15.77
N ASP A 294 -7.18 -18.58 14.51
CA ASP A 294 -7.88 -19.34 13.48
C ASP A 294 -6.89 -20.28 12.79
N ARG A 295 -7.27 -21.55 12.71
CA ARG A 295 -6.49 -22.59 12.08
C ARG A 295 -7.40 -23.44 11.22
N PHE A 296 -7.01 -23.62 9.97
CA PHE A 296 -7.68 -24.53 9.04
C PHE A 296 -6.70 -25.61 8.59
N GLU A 297 -7.14 -26.86 8.56
CA GLU A 297 -6.28 -28.00 8.27
C GLU A 297 -6.99 -29.00 7.36
N VAL A 298 -6.30 -29.45 6.31
CA VAL A 298 -6.72 -30.60 5.50
C VAL A 298 -5.69 -31.69 5.67
N GLU A 299 -6.09 -32.81 6.27
CA GLU A 299 -5.24 -33.97 6.53
C GLU A 299 -5.59 -35.11 5.57
N ILE A 300 -4.55 -35.79 5.09
CA ILE A 300 -4.64 -37.06 4.37
C ILE A 300 -3.83 -38.09 5.16
N ASP A 301 -4.53 -39.09 5.71
CA ASP A 301 -3.92 -40.12 6.56
C ASP A 301 -4.13 -41.53 6.03
N GLY A 302 -3.06 -42.31 6.10
CA GLY A 302 -3.00 -43.72 5.78
C GLY A 302 -3.26 -44.08 4.31
N GLY A 303 -3.21 -45.38 4.03
CA GLY A 303 -3.77 -45.93 2.80
C GLY A 303 -2.80 -46.16 1.64
N ASN A 304 -3.22 -47.02 0.73
CA ASN A 304 -2.61 -47.27 -0.56
C ASN A 304 -3.75 -47.64 -1.52
N PRO A 305 -4.28 -46.68 -2.29
CA PRO A 305 -5.48 -46.92 -3.10
C PRO A 305 -5.25 -48.00 -4.16
N CYS A 306 -4.02 -48.18 -4.67
CA CYS A 306 -3.65 -49.27 -5.58
C CYS A 306 -3.65 -50.66 -4.94
N LYS A 307 -3.73 -50.75 -3.61
CA LYS A 307 -3.91 -51.99 -2.85
C LYS A 307 -5.29 -52.07 -2.18
N GLY A 308 -6.24 -51.23 -2.60
CA GLY A 308 -7.61 -51.21 -2.07
C GLY A 308 -7.73 -50.61 -0.67
N LYS A 309 -6.70 -49.91 -0.18
CA LYS A 309 -6.75 -49.19 1.10
C LYS A 309 -6.90 -47.69 0.82
N GLN A 310 -8.07 -47.14 1.05
CA GLN A 310 -8.36 -45.73 0.80
C GLN A 310 -7.71 -44.86 1.90
N PRO A 311 -6.98 -43.79 1.56
CA PRO A 311 -6.61 -42.75 2.52
C PRO A 311 -7.85 -42.05 3.08
N LEU A 312 -7.81 -41.72 4.37
CA LEU A 312 -8.78 -40.83 5.01
C LEU A 312 -8.49 -39.39 4.59
N VAL A 313 -9.52 -38.64 4.23
CA VAL A 313 -9.47 -37.18 4.10
C VAL A 313 -10.19 -36.59 5.29
N SER A 314 -9.50 -35.76 6.08
CA SER A 314 -10.09 -34.99 7.17
C SER A 314 -9.90 -33.50 6.91
N VAL A 315 -10.91 -32.69 7.22
CA VAL A 315 -10.89 -31.23 7.11
C VAL A 315 -11.31 -30.66 8.45
N THR A 316 -10.51 -29.77 9.01
CA THR A 316 -10.74 -29.20 10.35
C THR A 316 -10.62 -27.68 10.30
N TYR A 317 -11.54 -26.98 10.97
CA TYR A 317 -11.43 -25.56 11.26
C TYR A 317 -11.58 -25.33 12.76
N ASP A 318 -10.64 -24.62 13.36
CA ASP A 318 -10.63 -24.23 14.77
C ASP A 318 -10.43 -22.71 14.87
N ASN A 319 -11.32 -22.01 15.55
CA ASN A 319 -11.21 -20.56 15.81
C ASN A 319 -10.95 -20.23 17.28
N GLY A 320 -10.46 -21.21 18.05
CA GLY A 320 -10.24 -21.16 19.49
C GLY A 320 -11.51 -21.26 20.34
N SER A 321 -12.70 -21.11 19.75
CA SER A 321 -14.00 -21.21 20.45
C SER A 321 -14.83 -22.41 20.02
N ALA A 322 -14.70 -22.83 18.77
CA ALA A 322 -15.38 -23.97 18.18
C ALA A 322 -14.42 -24.72 17.25
N VAL A 323 -14.57 -26.05 17.23
CA VAL A 323 -13.87 -26.95 16.30
C VAL A 323 -14.92 -27.58 15.40
N HIS A 324 -14.71 -27.47 14.09
CA HIS A 324 -15.55 -28.08 13.07
C HIS A 324 -14.71 -29.09 12.28
N GLU A 325 -15.24 -30.30 12.09
CA GLU A 325 -14.52 -31.41 11.47
C GLU A 325 -15.39 -32.11 10.42
N TRP A 326 -14.81 -32.41 9.27
CA TRP A 326 -15.39 -33.22 8.20
C TRP A 326 -14.45 -34.36 7.81
N GLU A 327 -15.02 -35.50 7.41
CA GLU A 327 -14.25 -36.66 6.97
C GLU A 327 -14.79 -37.31 5.70
N ASN A 328 -13.93 -37.95 4.92
CA ASN A 328 -14.32 -38.88 3.87
C ASN A 328 -13.33 -40.06 3.76
N THR A 329 -13.82 -41.26 4.00
CA THR A 329 -13.05 -42.53 3.95
C THR A 329 -13.06 -43.21 2.57
N SER A 330 -13.73 -42.61 1.59
CA SER A 330 -13.97 -43.18 0.25
C SER A 330 -13.80 -42.15 -0.87
N ALA A 331 -13.08 -41.06 -0.60
CA ALA A 331 -12.91 -39.96 -1.55
C ALA A 331 -12.13 -40.36 -2.81
N TRP A 332 -11.23 -41.35 -2.73
CA TRP A 332 -10.25 -41.61 -3.79
C TRP A 332 -10.75 -42.54 -4.87
N ALA A 333 -10.75 -42.04 -6.11
CA ALA A 333 -11.12 -42.80 -7.31
C ALA A 333 -10.04 -42.70 -8.41
N THR A 334 -10.13 -43.52 -9.45
CA THR A 334 -9.21 -43.38 -10.60
C THR A 334 -9.60 -42.22 -11.53
N SER A 335 -10.83 -41.70 -11.42
CA SER A 335 -11.35 -40.54 -12.14
C SER A 335 -12.68 -40.08 -11.52
N GLY A 336 -13.15 -38.87 -11.88
CA GLY A 336 -14.48 -38.38 -11.49
C GLY A 336 -14.62 -37.96 -10.02
N SER A 337 -13.51 -37.90 -9.29
CA SER A 337 -13.41 -37.35 -7.93
C SER A 337 -12.40 -36.21 -7.93
N SER A 338 -12.52 -35.34 -6.93
CA SER A 338 -11.51 -34.33 -6.59
C SER A 338 -10.29 -34.96 -5.95
N PHE A 339 -10.37 -36.22 -5.52
CA PHE A 339 -9.26 -37.02 -5.00
C PHE A 339 -9.06 -38.22 -5.93
N THR A 340 -7.97 -38.22 -6.69
CA THR A 340 -7.65 -39.27 -7.65
C THR A 340 -6.27 -39.86 -7.47
N TYR A 341 -6.05 -41.04 -8.04
CA TYR A 341 -4.76 -41.72 -7.97
C TYR A 341 -4.44 -42.47 -9.26
N ALA A 342 -3.13 -42.62 -9.52
CA ALA A 342 -2.61 -43.44 -10.60
C ALA A 342 -1.65 -44.51 -10.08
N CYS A 343 -1.88 -45.75 -10.52
CA CYS A 343 -1.07 -46.93 -10.17
C CYS A 343 0.10 -47.18 -11.15
N GLY A 344 0.45 -46.20 -11.98
CA GLY A 344 1.54 -46.28 -12.95
C GLY A 344 2.63 -45.24 -12.67
N GLY A 345 2.93 -44.99 -11.39
CA GLY A 345 3.66 -43.80 -10.94
C GLY A 345 5.08 -43.66 -11.51
N LYS A 346 5.68 -42.47 -11.34
CA LYS A 346 6.99 -42.11 -11.93
C LYS A 346 8.15 -42.69 -11.12
N ASN A 347 9.25 -43.04 -11.78
CA ASN A 347 10.53 -43.42 -11.14
C ASN A 347 10.41 -44.55 -10.09
N GLY A 348 9.48 -45.50 -10.29
CA GLY A 348 9.27 -46.62 -9.35
C GLY A 348 8.50 -46.25 -8.06
N LYS A 349 7.89 -45.06 -8.02
CA LYS A 349 7.09 -44.55 -6.91
C LYS A 349 5.61 -44.60 -7.29
N GLU A 350 4.84 -45.47 -6.65
CA GLU A 350 3.40 -45.69 -6.89
C GLU A 350 2.70 -45.77 -5.52
N PRO A 351 1.46 -45.26 -5.34
CA PRO A 351 0.69 -44.46 -6.30
C PRO A 351 1.21 -43.03 -6.43
N THR A 352 0.83 -42.37 -7.51
CA THR A 352 0.77 -40.89 -7.55
C THR A 352 -0.62 -40.47 -7.10
N LEU A 353 -0.71 -39.56 -6.14
CA LEU A 353 -1.96 -38.98 -5.67
C LEU A 353 -2.14 -37.60 -6.31
N PHE A 354 -3.36 -37.32 -6.77
CA PHE A 354 -3.76 -36.01 -7.28
C PHE A 354 -5.00 -35.58 -6.52
N PHE A 355 -5.01 -34.38 -5.97
CA PHE A 355 -6.23 -33.88 -5.34
C PHE A 355 -6.39 -32.38 -5.54
N ASP A 356 -7.64 -31.97 -5.68
CA ASP A 356 -8.04 -30.59 -5.88
C ASP A 356 -8.95 -30.16 -4.73
N LEU A 357 -8.41 -29.31 -3.87
CA LEU A 357 -9.10 -28.76 -2.70
C LEU A 357 -10.09 -27.64 -3.08
N THR A 358 -10.27 -27.36 -4.37
CA THR A 358 -11.37 -26.52 -4.90
C THR A 358 -12.50 -27.34 -5.53
N GLY A 359 -12.37 -28.67 -5.54
CA GLY A 359 -13.30 -29.56 -6.23
C GLY A 359 -14.61 -29.89 -5.48
N GLU A 360 -15.47 -30.64 -6.15
CA GLU A 360 -16.85 -30.91 -5.72
C GLU A 360 -17.04 -32.17 -4.85
N THR A 361 -15.97 -32.88 -4.51
CA THR A 361 -16.10 -34.11 -3.68
C THR A 361 -16.54 -33.77 -2.27
N ASN A 362 -17.66 -34.35 -1.85
CA ASN A 362 -18.21 -34.12 -0.52
C ASN A 362 -17.34 -34.71 0.59
N VAL A 363 -17.19 -33.97 1.67
CA VAL A 363 -16.73 -34.44 2.97
C VAL A 363 -17.92 -34.45 3.93
N THR A 364 -17.92 -35.31 4.94
CA THR A 364 -19.08 -35.48 5.84
C THR A 364 -18.81 -34.79 7.17
N TYR A 365 -19.65 -33.84 7.56
CA TYR A 365 -19.52 -33.16 8.85
C TYR A 365 -19.75 -34.11 10.04
N GLN A 366 -18.86 -34.08 11.02
CA GLN A 366 -18.90 -34.99 12.19
C GLN A 366 -19.78 -34.49 13.34
N GLY A 367 -20.12 -33.19 13.36
CA GLY A 367 -20.92 -32.56 14.42
C GLY A 367 -22.45 -32.66 14.23
N GLY A 368 -22.94 -33.51 13.33
CA GLY A 368 -24.37 -33.69 13.05
C GLY A 368 -24.85 -32.84 11.87
N THR A 369 -25.40 -31.64 12.12
CA THR A 369 -25.82 -30.73 11.05
C THR A 369 -24.67 -29.81 10.69
N SER A 370 -24.25 -29.80 9.42
CA SER A 370 -23.17 -28.93 8.94
C SER A 370 -23.50 -27.45 9.18
N PRO A 371 -22.53 -26.64 9.62
CA PRO A 371 -22.69 -25.18 9.69
C PRO A 371 -22.67 -24.53 8.30
N LEU A 372 -22.29 -25.26 7.25
CA LEU A 372 -22.14 -24.78 5.88
C LEU A 372 -23.35 -25.16 5.01
N ALA A 373 -23.57 -24.38 3.95
CA ALA A 373 -24.62 -24.65 2.97
C ALA A 373 -24.28 -25.81 2.02
N ASN A 374 -23.00 -26.15 1.89
CA ASN A 374 -22.47 -27.19 1.03
C ASN A 374 -21.21 -27.78 1.67
N ASP A 375 -21.11 -29.11 1.70
CA ASP A 375 -19.98 -29.85 2.27
C ASP A 375 -19.01 -30.39 1.21
N SER A 376 -19.05 -29.88 -0.03
CA SER A 376 -17.98 -30.15 -0.99
C SER A 376 -16.65 -29.60 -0.47
N VAL A 377 -15.55 -30.35 -0.61
CA VAL A 377 -14.22 -29.93 -0.11
C VAL A 377 -13.88 -28.52 -0.57
N GLY A 378 -14.17 -28.20 -1.85
CA GLY A 378 -13.97 -26.88 -2.43
C GLY A 378 -14.74 -25.78 -1.74
N TYR A 379 -15.97 -26.04 -1.29
CA TYR A 379 -16.77 -25.05 -0.58
C TYR A 379 -16.26 -24.85 0.85
N VAL A 380 -15.93 -25.94 1.57
CA VAL A 380 -15.40 -25.89 2.94
C VAL A 380 -14.09 -25.09 2.98
N VAL A 381 -13.13 -25.46 2.12
CA VAL A 381 -11.81 -24.80 2.00
C VAL A 381 -11.98 -23.32 1.66
N ASN A 382 -12.78 -23.00 0.64
CA ASN A 382 -12.99 -21.61 0.25
C ASN A 382 -13.70 -20.77 1.32
N ASN A 383 -14.66 -21.34 2.05
CA ASN A 383 -15.39 -20.62 3.07
C ASN A 383 -14.45 -20.21 4.21
N TYR A 384 -13.68 -21.17 4.74
CA TYR A 384 -12.82 -20.90 5.89
C TYR A 384 -11.57 -20.10 5.53
N LEU A 385 -10.96 -20.32 4.36
CA LEU A 385 -9.86 -19.44 3.92
C LEU A 385 -10.31 -17.99 3.67
N ALA A 386 -11.58 -17.76 3.32
CA ALA A 386 -12.13 -16.40 3.28
C ALA A 386 -12.36 -15.82 4.68
N GLU A 387 -12.78 -16.66 5.64
CA GLU A 387 -13.10 -16.27 7.02
C GLU A 387 -11.84 -15.89 7.83
N MET A 388 -10.75 -16.64 7.66
CA MET A 388 -9.42 -16.36 8.25
C MET A 388 -8.84 -15.00 7.83
N GLY A 389 -9.43 -14.36 6.82
CA GLY A 389 -9.13 -12.99 6.47
C GLY A 389 -8.12 -12.85 5.33
N PRO A 390 -7.59 -11.64 5.11
CA PRO A 390 -6.91 -11.31 3.87
C PRO A 390 -5.54 -11.98 3.75
N ASN A 391 -4.95 -12.46 4.84
CA ASN A 391 -3.56 -12.89 4.90
C ASN A 391 -3.51 -14.28 5.53
N VAL A 392 -3.11 -15.28 4.75
CA VAL A 392 -3.07 -16.67 5.20
C VAL A 392 -1.78 -17.31 4.70
N GLU A 393 -1.09 -18.03 5.57
CA GLU A 393 0.07 -18.84 5.23
C GLU A 393 -0.36 -20.30 5.08
N LEU A 394 -0.03 -20.90 3.93
CA LEU A 394 -0.29 -22.32 3.66
C LEU A 394 0.98 -23.15 3.88
N GLU A 395 1.06 -23.84 5.01
CA GLU A 395 2.16 -24.73 5.35
C GLU A 395 1.82 -26.20 5.07
N VAL A 396 2.70 -26.91 4.36
CA VAL A 396 2.58 -28.37 4.26
C VAL A 396 3.33 -29.02 5.40
N THR A 397 2.67 -29.92 6.12
CA THR A 397 3.31 -30.83 7.06
C THR A 397 3.24 -32.27 6.54
N SER A 398 4.25 -33.07 6.87
CA SER A 398 4.30 -34.48 6.50
C SER A 398 5.08 -35.26 7.54
N LYS A 399 4.68 -36.51 7.81
CA LYS A 399 5.47 -37.42 8.64
C LYS A 399 6.92 -37.47 8.14
N GLY A 400 7.86 -37.23 9.04
CA GLY A 400 9.29 -37.14 8.74
C GLY A 400 9.81 -35.74 8.38
N LYS A 401 8.94 -34.72 8.22
CA LYS A 401 9.31 -33.30 8.04
C LYS A 401 9.73 -32.67 9.38
N ASN A 402 9.12 -33.07 10.49
CA ASN A 402 9.43 -32.60 11.86
C ASN A 402 9.75 -33.76 12.82
N ARG A 403 10.78 -33.56 13.66
CA ARG A 403 11.49 -34.51 14.54
C ARG A 403 10.61 -35.58 15.26
N PRO A 404 11.12 -36.81 15.49
CA PRO A 404 12.53 -37.20 15.41
C PRO A 404 12.96 -37.64 13.99
N PRO A 405 14.24 -37.41 13.62
CA PRO A 405 14.81 -37.97 12.40
C PRO A 405 14.92 -39.49 12.58
N GLY A 406 14.10 -40.24 11.85
CA GLY A 406 14.09 -41.70 11.94
C GLY A 406 12.91 -42.36 11.23
N ASN A 407 11.78 -41.68 11.10
CA ASN A 407 10.67 -42.19 10.28
C ASN A 407 10.93 -41.86 8.81
N SER A 408 10.84 -42.88 7.96
CA SER A 408 10.93 -42.70 6.51
C SER A 408 9.83 -41.73 6.10
N ALA A 409 10.19 -40.53 5.65
CA ALA A 409 9.16 -39.58 5.19
C ALA A 409 8.27 -40.28 4.17
N SER A 410 6.95 -40.14 4.30
CA SER A 410 5.98 -40.83 3.44
C SER A 410 5.87 -40.16 2.08
N THR A 411 6.05 -38.84 2.03
CA THR A 411 5.94 -37.98 0.84
C THR A 411 7.31 -37.47 0.39
N ASP A 412 7.54 -37.46 -0.92
CA ASP A 412 8.66 -36.78 -1.55
C ASP A 412 8.30 -35.30 -1.76
N LEU A 413 8.69 -34.41 -0.85
CA LEU A 413 8.23 -33.02 -0.87
C LEU A 413 8.77 -32.23 -2.06
N ASP A 414 10.04 -32.45 -2.44
CA ASP A 414 10.73 -31.80 -3.57
C ASP A 414 10.16 -32.25 -4.93
N ALA A 415 9.72 -33.50 -5.04
CA ALA A 415 9.10 -34.00 -6.27
C ALA A 415 7.58 -33.71 -6.34
N SER A 416 6.94 -33.39 -5.22
CA SER A 416 5.51 -33.14 -5.12
C SER A 416 5.22 -31.65 -5.30
N THR A 417 4.06 -31.31 -5.85
CA THR A 417 3.73 -29.92 -6.21
C THR A 417 2.35 -29.51 -5.74
N VAL A 418 2.17 -28.21 -5.55
CA VAL A 418 0.89 -27.53 -5.36
C VAL A 418 0.75 -26.40 -6.38
N ASP A 419 -0.37 -26.32 -7.09
CA ASP A 419 -0.77 -25.14 -7.86
C ASP A 419 -1.83 -24.38 -7.07
N VAL A 420 -1.57 -23.12 -6.77
CA VAL A 420 -2.49 -22.24 -6.06
C VAL A 420 -2.79 -20.99 -6.86
N GLN A 421 -4.07 -20.76 -7.13
CA GLN A 421 -4.56 -19.52 -7.74
C GLN A 421 -5.69 -18.97 -6.88
N TYR A 422 -5.69 -17.66 -6.64
CA TYR A 422 -6.69 -17.02 -5.79
C TYR A 422 -7.00 -15.60 -6.27
N ASN A 423 -8.19 -15.09 -5.97
CA ASN A 423 -8.53 -13.69 -6.18
C ASN A 423 -8.11 -12.89 -4.96
N SER A 424 -7.58 -11.70 -5.20
CA SER A 424 -7.36 -10.73 -4.15
C SER A 424 -8.36 -9.58 -4.20
N SER A 425 -8.71 -9.04 -3.04
CA SER A 425 -9.42 -7.77 -2.95
C SER A 425 -8.44 -6.62 -3.18
N GLY A 426 -8.65 -5.86 -4.25
CA GLY A 426 -7.81 -4.70 -4.58
C GLY A 426 -7.95 -3.51 -3.63
N ALA A 427 -8.75 -3.64 -2.57
CA ALA A 427 -8.79 -2.69 -1.47
C ALA A 427 -7.60 -2.85 -0.52
N ARG A 428 -6.94 -4.03 -0.46
CA ARG A 428 -5.94 -4.34 0.57
C ARG A 428 -4.55 -4.71 0.05
N VAL A 429 -4.40 -4.95 -1.26
CA VAL A 429 -3.11 -5.32 -1.87
C VAL A 429 -2.82 -4.62 -3.19
N VAL A 430 -1.54 -4.36 -3.47
CA VAL A 430 -1.04 -3.89 -4.76
C VAL A 430 -0.58 -5.06 -5.63
N THR A 431 -1.21 -5.22 -6.78
CA THR A 431 -0.86 -6.22 -7.80
C THR A 431 -0.10 -5.60 -8.95
N PHE A 432 -0.47 -4.38 -9.37
CA PHE A 432 0.14 -3.71 -10.51
C PHE A 432 0.76 -2.37 -10.11
N LEU A 433 1.93 -2.06 -10.68
CA LEU A 433 2.57 -0.76 -10.56
C LEU A 433 2.61 -0.07 -11.92
N HIS A 434 2.04 1.13 -12.01
CA HIS A 434 2.20 2.02 -13.15
C HIS A 434 2.91 3.29 -12.70
N VAL A 435 4.23 3.28 -12.82
CA VAL A 435 5.09 4.35 -12.29
C VAL A 435 5.79 5.04 -13.45
N THR A 436 5.72 6.36 -13.48
CA THR A 436 6.50 7.17 -14.42
C THR A 436 7.25 8.26 -13.66
N GLU A 437 8.49 8.49 -14.04
CA GLU A 437 9.28 9.62 -13.55
C GLU A 437 9.34 10.68 -14.63
N ASN A 438 8.84 11.88 -14.33
CA ASN A 438 8.74 13.00 -15.26
C ASN A 438 9.42 14.22 -14.65
N ALA A 439 10.39 14.82 -15.34
CA ALA A 439 11.03 16.05 -14.89
C ALA A 439 10.55 17.26 -15.71
N VAL A 440 10.41 18.40 -15.03
CA VAL A 440 10.15 19.70 -15.65
C VAL A 440 11.18 20.70 -15.18
N ASN A 441 11.69 21.52 -16.09
CA ASN A 441 12.58 22.62 -15.76
C ASN A 441 11.74 23.87 -15.44
N VAL A 442 11.96 24.46 -14.27
CA VAL A 442 11.19 25.59 -13.75
C VAL A 442 12.10 26.76 -13.47
N SER A 443 11.67 27.96 -13.87
CA SER A 443 12.32 29.22 -13.51
C SER A 443 11.27 30.26 -13.14
N VAL A 444 11.58 31.11 -12.16
CA VAL A 444 10.73 32.24 -11.77
C VAL A 444 11.46 33.55 -12.05
N THR A 445 10.78 34.51 -12.69
CA THR A 445 11.33 35.82 -13.11
C THR A 445 10.36 36.95 -12.95
#